data_AF-A0A3D8JTD5-F1
#
_entry.id   AF-A0A3D8JTD5-F1
#
_cell.length_a   1.000
_cell.length_b   1.000
_cell.length_c   1.000
_cell.angle_alpha   90.00
_cell.angle_beta   90.00
_cell.angle_gamma   90.00
#
_symmetry.space_group_name_H-M   'P 1'
#
loop_
_entity.id
_entity.type
_entity.pdbx_description
1 polymer ?
#
loop_
_entity_poly.entity_id
_entity_poly.type
_entity_poly.pdbx_seq_one_letter_code
_entity_poly.pdbx_strand_id
1 'polypeptide(L)'
;MGWLAVVGSGVFHGVNPAMGWLFATALGLQRGNRKALAAALPPLALGHAVSIFAVTSSALVLGLALHAASLKIGAGVVLLGWAAYHLRYGHRHRVRVGMTAGAAGLALWSAATATVHGAGLMLVPALMPICGAAAKAGLAGTLGPAALVTVVHTLVASATSAAIAFAAYEYLGLSMLRRGWINFDWIWSGALALTGAALLALA
;
A
#
# COMPACT_ATOMS: atom_id res chain seq x y z
N MET A 1 -15.96 -8.58 8.88
CA MET A 1 -14.50 -8.69 9.13
C MET A 1 -13.67 -8.22 7.94
N GLY A 2 -13.90 -8.68 6.71
CA GLY A 2 -13.11 -8.28 5.53
C GLY A 2 -12.95 -6.76 5.33
N TRP A 3 -14.04 -5.99 5.37
CA TRP A 3 -13.98 -4.53 5.22
C TRP A 3 -13.19 -3.80 6.30
N LEU A 4 -13.23 -4.28 7.55
CA LEU A 4 -12.40 -3.72 8.63
C LEU A 4 -10.92 -3.94 8.36
N ALA A 5 -10.55 -5.09 7.79
CA ALA A 5 -9.18 -5.34 7.36
C ALA A 5 -8.77 -4.44 6.19
N VAL A 6 -9.67 -4.17 5.24
CA VAL A 6 -9.42 -3.21 4.13
C VAL A 6 -9.16 -1.81 4.67
N VAL A 7 -10.01 -1.32 5.57
CA VAL A 7 -9.89 0.01 6.19
C VAL A 7 -8.67 0.10 7.09
N GLY A 8 -8.47 -0.88 7.98
CA GLY A 8 -7.32 -0.93 8.89
C GLY A 8 -5.99 -1.02 8.13
N SER A 9 -5.95 -1.82 7.06
CA SER A 9 -4.82 -1.85 6.13
C SER A 9 -4.63 -0.49 5.45
N GLY A 10 -5.71 0.18 5.02
CA GLY A 10 -5.64 1.53 4.47
C GLY A 10 -4.97 2.52 5.43
N VAL A 11 -5.38 2.55 6.69
CA VAL A 11 -4.76 3.39 7.72
C VAL A 11 -3.29 3.03 7.89
N PHE A 12 -2.97 1.74 8.01
CA PHE A 12 -1.60 1.26 8.16
C PHE A 12 -0.68 1.72 7.02
N HIS A 13 -1.15 1.59 5.77
CA HIS A 13 -0.40 2.05 4.60
C HIS A 13 -0.29 3.57 4.55
N GLY A 14 -1.35 4.31 4.92
CA GLY A 14 -1.34 5.76 4.92
C GLY A 14 -0.46 6.40 6.00
N VAL A 15 -0.22 5.71 7.12
CA VAL A 15 0.74 6.17 8.14
C VAL A 15 2.18 6.03 7.65
N ASN A 16 2.46 5.09 6.73
CA ASN A 16 3.82 4.80 6.31
C ASN A 16 4.45 6.00 5.56
N PRO A 17 5.56 6.56 6.06
CA PRO A 17 6.27 7.66 5.43
C PRO A 17 6.69 7.43 3.98
N ALA A 18 7.08 6.20 3.65
CA ALA A 18 7.49 5.83 2.30
C ALA A 18 6.33 5.87 1.30
N MET A 19 5.08 5.71 1.77
CA MET A 19 3.88 5.60 0.94
C MET A 19 3.33 6.95 0.43
N GLY A 20 4.07 8.04 0.61
CA GLY A 20 3.90 9.26 -0.17
C GLY A 20 3.71 10.54 0.65
N TRP A 21 3.29 10.47 1.92
CA TRP A 21 3.04 11.68 2.70
C TRP A 21 4.32 12.50 2.94
N LEU A 22 5.48 11.85 3.16
CA LEU A 22 6.77 12.55 3.24
C LEU A 22 7.10 13.28 1.94
N PHE A 23 6.80 12.65 0.80
CA PHE A 23 7.08 13.22 -0.52
C PHE A 23 6.21 14.46 -0.76
N ALA A 24 4.92 14.38 -0.41
CA ALA A 24 3.99 15.50 -0.49
C ALA A 24 4.41 16.65 0.46
N THR A 25 4.77 16.34 1.71
CA THR A 25 5.27 17.33 2.67
C THR A 25 6.57 17.98 2.19
N ALA A 26 7.53 17.20 1.69
CA ALA A 26 8.80 17.70 1.17
C ALA A 26 8.60 18.65 -0.03
N LEU A 27 7.72 18.30 -0.97
CA LEU A 27 7.40 19.17 -2.10
C LEU A 27 6.68 20.45 -1.67
N GLY A 28 5.78 20.35 -0.70
CA GLY A 28 5.12 21.50 -0.07
C GLY A 28 6.14 22.47 0.52
N LEU A 29 7.06 21.96 1.35
CA LEU A 29 8.11 22.75 2.00
C LEU A 29 9.08 23.35 0.98
N GLN A 30 9.48 22.59 -0.05
CA GLN A 30 10.37 23.08 -1.10
C GLN A 30 9.77 24.27 -1.87
N ARG A 31 8.47 24.23 -2.16
CA ARG A 31 7.77 25.30 -2.90
C ARG A 31 7.16 26.37 -1.99
N GLY A 32 7.31 26.24 -0.67
CA GLY A 32 6.82 27.18 0.33
C GLY A 32 5.31 27.40 0.32
N ASN A 33 4.50 26.46 -0.19
CA ASN A 33 3.05 26.63 -0.20
C ASN A 33 2.24 25.34 -0.08
N ARG A 34 1.05 25.45 0.55
CA ARG A 34 0.09 24.35 0.76
C ARG A 34 -0.42 23.73 -0.56
N LYS A 35 -0.51 24.53 -1.62
CA LYS A 35 -1.03 24.08 -2.93
C LYS A 35 -0.11 23.03 -3.55
N ALA A 36 1.21 23.14 -3.37
CA ALA A 36 2.18 22.16 -3.85
C ALA A 36 2.05 20.80 -3.15
N LEU A 37 1.81 20.80 -1.84
CA LEU A 37 1.51 19.58 -1.08
C LEU A 37 0.22 18.96 -1.60
N ALA A 38 -0.86 19.75 -1.66
CA ALA A 38 -2.16 19.27 -2.13
C ALA A 38 -2.10 18.71 -3.55
N ALA A 39 -1.32 19.34 -4.44
CA ALA A 39 -1.14 18.89 -5.83
C ALA A 39 -0.36 17.57 -5.95
N ALA A 40 0.43 17.19 -4.94
CA ALA A 40 1.14 15.92 -4.92
C ALA A 40 0.24 14.74 -4.52
N LEU A 41 -0.84 14.98 -3.77
CA LEU A 41 -1.69 13.91 -3.25
C LEU A 41 -2.42 13.11 -4.35
N PRO A 42 -3.06 13.74 -5.37
CA PRO A 42 -3.75 12.99 -6.42
C PRO A 42 -2.87 12.01 -7.21
N PRO A 43 -1.69 12.39 -7.73
CA PRO A 43 -0.85 11.42 -8.45
C PRO A 43 -0.33 10.30 -7.53
N LEU A 44 -0.03 10.60 -6.25
CA LEU A 44 0.35 9.56 -5.29
C LEU A 44 -0.80 8.58 -5.03
N ALA A 45 -2.01 9.07 -4.82
CA ALA A 45 -3.20 8.24 -4.64
C ALA A 45 -3.47 7.38 -5.88
N LEU A 46 -3.34 7.96 -7.08
CA LEU A 46 -3.50 7.25 -8.34
C LEU A 46 -2.50 6.09 -8.48
N GLY A 47 -1.22 6.35 -8.22
CA GLY A 47 -0.19 5.32 -8.27
C GLY A 47 -0.47 4.17 -7.30
N HIS A 48 -0.88 4.50 -6.07
CA HIS A 48 -1.27 3.51 -5.06
C HIS A 48 -2.46 2.68 -5.55
N ALA A 49 -3.53 3.34 -6.02
CA ALA A 49 -4.71 2.65 -6.57
C ALA A 49 -4.35 1.70 -7.72
N VAL A 50 -3.49 2.13 -8.65
CA VAL A 50 -3.06 1.30 -9.78
C VAL A 50 -2.34 0.04 -9.30
N SER A 51 -1.42 0.16 -8.33
CA SER A 51 -0.74 -1.00 -7.76
C SER A 51 -1.69 -1.95 -7.05
N ILE A 52 -2.56 -1.42 -6.18
CA ILE A 52 -3.55 -2.22 -5.45
C ILE A 52 -4.48 -2.92 -6.43
N PHE A 53 -5.05 -2.21 -7.41
CA PHE A 53 -5.94 -2.80 -8.39
C PHE A 53 -5.26 -3.89 -9.20
N ALA A 54 -4.05 -3.64 -9.70
CA ALA A 54 -3.30 -4.60 -10.51
C ALA A 54 -3.02 -5.89 -9.73
N VAL A 55 -2.57 -5.79 -8.48
CA VAL A 55 -2.26 -6.97 -7.65
C VAL A 55 -3.53 -7.71 -7.23
N THR A 56 -4.56 -6.98 -6.77
CA THR A 56 -5.79 -7.60 -6.26
C THR A 56 -6.61 -8.25 -7.38
N SER A 57 -6.71 -7.62 -8.56
CA SER A 57 -7.33 -8.21 -9.73
C SER A 57 -6.55 -9.43 -10.22
N SER A 58 -5.21 -9.37 -10.29
CA SER A 58 -4.38 -10.52 -10.66
C SER A 58 -4.57 -11.70 -9.70
N ALA A 59 -4.62 -11.44 -8.40
CA ALA A 59 -4.87 -12.48 -7.40
C ALA A 59 -6.25 -13.14 -7.58
N LEU A 60 -7.28 -12.36 -7.92
CA LEU A 60 -8.62 -12.89 -8.20
C LEU A 60 -8.65 -13.70 -9.51
N VAL A 61 -8.00 -13.23 -10.58
CA VAL A 61 -7.89 -13.97 -11.85
C VAL A 61 -7.16 -15.30 -11.64
N LEU A 62 -6.04 -15.29 -10.91
CA LEU A 62 -5.32 -16.52 -10.56
C LEU A 62 -6.18 -17.45 -9.69
N GLY A 63 -7.00 -16.89 -8.80
CA GLY A 63 -7.97 -17.65 -8.00
C GLY A 63 -9.10 -18.30 -8.82
N LEU A 64 -9.31 -17.92 -10.08
CA LEU A 64 -10.22 -18.64 -10.99
C LEU A 64 -9.57 -19.90 -11.57
N ALA A 65 -8.23 -19.91 -11.69
CA ALA A 65 -7.47 -21.03 -12.24
C ALA A 65 -6.92 -21.97 -11.15
N LEU A 66 -6.69 -21.46 -9.95
CA LEU A 66 -6.10 -22.17 -8.83
C LEU A 66 -7.11 -22.43 -7.71
N HIS A 67 -6.92 -23.52 -6.96
CA HIS A 67 -7.65 -23.72 -5.71
C HIS A 67 -7.32 -22.60 -4.72
N ALA A 68 -8.32 -22.15 -3.95
CA ALA A 68 -8.15 -21.08 -2.97
C ALA A 68 -6.99 -21.36 -1.99
N ALA A 69 -6.80 -22.61 -1.58
CA ALA A 69 -5.69 -23.04 -0.72
C ALA A 69 -4.32 -22.78 -1.39
N SER A 70 -4.15 -23.12 -2.68
CA SER A 70 -2.90 -22.89 -3.41
C SER A 70 -2.57 -21.40 -3.53
N LEU A 71 -3.58 -20.55 -3.78
CA LEU A 71 -3.40 -19.10 -3.84
C LEU A 71 -2.96 -18.52 -2.49
N LYS A 72 -3.59 -18.97 -1.39
CA LYS A 72 -3.20 -18.57 -0.03
C LYS A 72 -1.78 -19.00 0.31
N ILE A 73 -1.42 -20.25 0.00
CA ILE A 73 -0.06 -20.77 0.23
C ILE A 73 0.96 -19.95 -0.56
N GLY A 74 0.73 -19.75 -1.85
CA GLY A 74 1.63 -18.97 -2.71
C GLY A 74 1.80 -17.53 -2.22
N ALA A 75 0.70 -16.82 -1.96
CA ALA A 75 0.75 -15.46 -1.44
C ALA A 75 1.41 -15.38 -0.05
N GLY A 76 1.15 -16.35 0.81
CA GLY A 76 1.76 -16.44 2.14
C GLY A 76 3.27 -16.64 2.09
N VAL A 77 3.74 -17.56 1.24
CA VAL A 77 5.18 -17.80 1.01
C VAL A 77 5.86 -16.56 0.43
N VAL A 78 5.23 -15.89 -0.54
CA VAL A 78 5.77 -14.66 -1.12
C VAL A 78 5.90 -13.56 -0.07
N LEU A 79 4.88 -13.34 0.76
CA LEU A 79 4.92 -12.33 1.82
C LEU A 79 5.98 -12.64 2.89
N LEU A 80 6.13 -13.90 3.31
CA LEU A 80 7.14 -14.31 4.27
C LEU A 80 8.56 -14.18 3.70
N GLY A 81 8.77 -14.61 2.46
CA GLY A 81 10.03 -14.43 1.75
C GLY A 81 10.40 -12.96 1.61
N TRP A 82 9.41 -12.12 1.30
CA TRP A 82 9.57 -10.68 1.19
C TRP A 82 9.87 -10.01 2.54
N ALA A 83 9.20 -10.42 3.61
CA ALA A 83 9.50 -9.97 4.98
C ALA A 83 10.94 -10.33 5.38
N ALA A 84 11.37 -11.56 5.12
CA ALA A 84 12.74 -12.00 5.38
C ALA A 84 13.77 -11.22 4.55
N TYR A 85 13.43 -10.88 3.30
CA TYR A 85 14.25 -10.05 2.44
C TYR A 85 14.39 -8.63 3.00
N HIS A 86 13.29 -7.97 3.39
CA HIS A 86 13.31 -6.65 4.01
C HIS A 86 14.14 -6.60 5.28
N LEU A 87 14.02 -7.61 6.16
CA LEU A 87 14.80 -7.71 7.39
C LEU A 87 16.31 -7.85 7.11
N ARG A 88 16.70 -8.52 6.03
CA ARG A 88 18.12 -8.76 5.67
C ARG A 88 18.74 -7.61 4.88
N TYR A 89 17.97 -6.92 4.04
CA TYR A 89 18.51 -6.02 3.02
C TYR A 89 17.89 -4.61 3.02
N GLY A 90 16.90 -4.31 3.87
CA GLY A 90 16.05 -3.12 3.78
C GLY A 90 16.79 -1.78 3.61
N HIS A 91 17.89 -1.56 4.33
CA HIS A 91 18.61 -0.28 4.30
C HIS A 91 19.52 -0.08 3.07
N ARG A 92 19.63 -1.06 2.16
CA ARG A 92 20.57 -1.02 1.04
C ARG A 92 19.97 -0.45 -0.25
N HIS A 93 18.66 -0.22 -0.30
CA HIS A 93 17.99 0.26 -1.51
C HIS A 93 17.94 1.78 -1.56
N ARG A 94 18.90 2.39 -2.27
CA ARG A 94 18.85 3.82 -2.62
C ARG A 94 18.00 4.02 -3.87
N VAL A 95 16.70 4.18 -3.71
CA VAL A 95 15.86 4.50 -4.86
C VAL A 95 15.87 6.01 -5.07
N ARG A 96 16.39 6.45 -6.23
CA ARG A 96 16.56 7.86 -6.57
C ARG A 96 15.35 8.35 -7.36
N VAL A 97 14.36 8.94 -6.69
CA VAL A 97 13.42 9.83 -7.36
C VAL A 97 13.72 11.25 -6.92
N GLY A 98 14.01 12.09 -7.91
CA GLY A 98 14.28 13.50 -7.68
C GLY A 98 13.00 14.26 -7.32
N MET A 99 13.13 15.28 -6.46
CA MET A 99 12.03 16.20 -6.11
C MET A 99 11.55 17.07 -7.29
N THR A 100 12.05 16.82 -8.49
CA THR A 100 11.65 17.44 -9.77
C THR A 100 10.69 16.58 -10.58
N ALA A 101 10.29 15.40 -10.09
CA ALA A 101 9.35 14.54 -10.79
C ALA A 101 7.98 15.21 -10.99
N GLY A 102 7.48 15.21 -12.23
CA GLY A 102 6.11 15.62 -12.55
C GLY A 102 5.06 14.63 -12.04
N ALA A 103 3.77 14.93 -12.25
CA ALA A 103 2.65 14.11 -11.75
C ALA A 103 2.75 12.63 -12.17
N ALA A 104 3.14 12.34 -13.42
CA ALA A 104 3.35 10.98 -13.88
C ALA A 104 4.48 10.26 -13.12
N GLY A 105 5.58 10.96 -12.85
CA GLY A 105 6.69 10.42 -12.05
C GLY A 105 6.28 10.12 -10.61
N LEU A 106 5.45 10.98 -10.00
CA LEU A 106 4.88 10.74 -8.67
C LEU A 106 3.95 9.54 -8.64
N ALA A 107 3.10 9.37 -9.67
CA ALA A 107 2.21 8.22 -9.77
C ALA A 107 2.99 6.92 -9.98
N LEU A 108 3.97 6.90 -10.89
CA LEU A 108 4.83 5.73 -11.11
C LEU A 108 5.63 5.36 -9.87
N TRP A 109 6.17 6.35 -9.16
CA TRP A 109 6.86 6.15 -7.89
C TRP A 109 5.94 5.53 -6.84
N SER A 110 4.75 6.09 -6.67
CA SER A 110 3.78 5.58 -5.70
C SER A 110 3.37 4.14 -6.04
N ALA A 111 3.11 3.85 -7.32
CA ALA A 111 2.79 2.50 -7.76
C ALA A 111 3.94 1.51 -7.50
N ALA A 112 5.17 1.88 -7.82
CA ALA A 112 6.35 1.07 -7.56
C ALA A 112 6.52 0.82 -6.05
N THR A 113 6.40 1.87 -5.24
CA THR A 113 6.54 1.80 -3.79
C THR A 113 5.46 0.92 -3.17
N ALA A 114 4.19 1.09 -3.57
CA ALA A 114 3.08 0.26 -3.11
C ALA A 114 3.26 -1.23 -3.46
N THR A 115 3.78 -1.51 -4.65
CA THR A 115 4.06 -2.88 -5.11
C THR A 115 5.19 -3.50 -4.30
N VAL A 116 6.31 -2.77 -4.16
CA VAL A 116 7.48 -3.18 -3.37
C VAL A 116 7.11 -3.37 -1.90
N HIS A 117 6.21 -2.55 -1.35
CA HIS A 117 5.76 -2.74 0.03
C HIS A 117 4.75 -3.88 0.19
N GLY A 118 4.34 -4.54 -0.89
CA GLY A 118 3.42 -5.68 -0.85
C GLY A 118 1.98 -5.28 -0.52
N ALA A 119 1.60 -4.01 -0.71
CA ALA A 119 0.33 -3.48 -0.24
C ALA A 119 -0.89 -4.22 -0.80
N GLY A 120 -0.87 -4.53 -2.09
CA GLY A 120 -1.93 -5.31 -2.73
C GLY A 120 -1.97 -6.76 -2.26
N LEU A 121 -0.81 -7.39 -2.00
CA LEU A 121 -0.73 -8.75 -1.49
C LEU A 121 -1.27 -8.85 -0.06
N MET A 122 -1.03 -7.83 0.76
CA MET A 122 -1.56 -7.77 2.12
C MET A 122 -3.10 -7.67 2.18
N LEU A 123 -3.76 -7.30 1.07
CA LEU A 123 -5.22 -7.28 0.97
C LEU A 123 -5.83 -8.63 0.56
N VAL A 124 -5.04 -9.58 0.05
CA VAL A 124 -5.52 -10.90 -0.40
C VAL A 124 -6.38 -11.63 0.66
N PRO A 125 -6.01 -11.68 1.95
CA PRO A 125 -6.86 -12.31 2.97
C PRO A 125 -8.24 -11.66 3.10
N ALA A 126 -8.31 -10.33 2.91
CA ALA A 126 -9.56 -9.58 2.99
C ALA A 126 -10.43 -9.74 1.73
N LEU A 127 -9.82 -9.96 0.56
CA LEU A 127 -10.52 -10.19 -0.69
C LEU A 127 -11.35 -11.48 -0.67
N MET A 128 -10.85 -12.55 -0.05
CA MET A 128 -11.54 -13.84 -0.09
C MET A 128 -12.97 -13.83 0.48
N PRO A 129 -13.24 -13.31 1.70
CA PRO A 129 -14.60 -13.22 2.21
C PRO A 129 -15.47 -12.18 1.49
N ILE A 130 -14.87 -11.17 0.83
CA ILE A 130 -15.61 -10.11 0.11
C ILE A 130 -16.01 -10.58 -1.30
N CYS A 131 -15.09 -11.26 -1.98
CA CYS A 131 -15.20 -11.62 -3.39
C CYS A 131 -15.53 -13.10 -3.62
N GLY A 132 -15.53 -13.95 -2.58
CA GLY A 132 -15.65 -15.40 -2.73
C GLY A 132 -16.93 -15.89 -3.41
N ALA A 133 -18.05 -15.18 -3.23
CA ALA A 133 -19.28 -15.47 -3.97
C ALA A 133 -19.24 -14.94 -5.42
N ALA A 134 -18.63 -13.77 -5.63
CA ALA A 134 -18.51 -13.14 -6.95
C ALA A 134 -17.51 -13.86 -7.88
N ALA A 135 -16.51 -14.55 -7.31
CA ALA A 135 -15.58 -15.40 -8.06
C ALA A 135 -16.29 -16.58 -8.75
N LYS A 136 -17.41 -17.07 -8.19
CA LYS A 136 -18.23 -18.11 -8.82
C LYS A 136 -19.03 -17.62 -10.02
N ALA A 137 -19.17 -16.29 -10.19
CA ALA A 137 -19.90 -15.65 -11.29
C ALA A 137 -18.99 -15.28 -12.49
N GLY A 138 -17.70 -15.65 -12.46
CA GLY A 138 -16.74 -15.42 -13.54
C GLY A 138 -16.03 -14.06 -13.50
N LEU A 139 -15.18 -13.80 -14.49
CA LEU A 139 -14.24 -12.66 -14.53
C LEU A 139 -14.94 -11.31 -14.33
N ALA A 140 -16.06 -11.08 -15.03
CA ALA A 140 -16.84 -9.85 -14.93
C ALA A 140 -17.40 -9.61 -13.51
N GLY A 141 -17.74 -10.69 -12.78
CA GLY A 141 -18.18 -10.63 -11.39
C GLY A 141 -17.07 -10.25 -10.41
N THR A 142 -15.80 -10.55 -10.73
CA THR A 142 -14.65 -10.32 -9.83
C THR A 142 -14.08 -8.91 -9.86
N LEU A 143 -14.18 -8.21 -11.00
CA LEU A 143 -13.56 -6.89 -11.18
C LEU A 143 -14.24 -5.78 -10.36
N GLY A 144 -15.58 -5.83 -10.23
CA GLY A 144 -16.34 -4.86 -9.45
C GLY A 144 -15.94 -4.82 -7.97
N PRO A 145 -15.97 -5.96 -7.26
CA PRO A 145 -15.49 -6.05 -5.88
C PRO A 145 -14.02 -5.66 -5.70
N ALA A 146 -13.13 -6.04 -6.63
CA ALA A 146 -11.72 -5.65 -6.60
C ALA A 146 -11.53 -4.14 -6.71
N ALA A 147 -12.28 -3.50 -7.62
CA ALA A 147 -12.30 -2.06 -7.77
C ALA A 147 -12.81 -1.37 -6.51
N LEU A 148 -13.89 -1.88 -5.90
CA LEU A 148 -14.43 -1.30 -4.66
C LEU A 148 -13.44 -1.41 -3.50
N VAL A 149 -12.81 -2.58 -3.31
CA VAL A 149 -11.77 -2.76 -2.29
C VAL A 149 -10.60 -1.81 -2.53
N THR A 150 -10.18 -1.66 -3.79
CA THR A 150 -9.11 -0.74 -4.18
C THR A 150 -9.46 0.71 -3.84
N VAL A 151 -10.67 1.15 -4.20
CA VAL A 151 -11.14 2.51 -3.96
C VAL A 151 -11.21 2.77 -2.46
N VAL A 152 -11.86 1.89 -1.68
CA VAL A 152 -11.99 2.07 -0.23
C VAL A 152 -10.62 2.10 0.44
N HIS A 153 -9.75 1.14 0.14
CA HIS A 153 -8.40 1.10 0.69
C HIS A 153 -7.62 2.37 0.35
N THR A 154 -7.64 2.78 -0.91
CA THR A 154 -6.88 3.94 -1.39
C THR A 154 -7.41 5.24 -0.80
N LEU A 155 -8.73 5.40 -0.66
CA LEU A 155 -9.32 6.59 -0.04
C LEU A 155 -8.90 6.70 1.42
N VAL A 156 -8.96 5.60 2.17
CA VAL A 156 -8.52 5.59 3.57
C VAL A 156 -7.03 5.89 3.67
N ALA A 157 -6.18 5.20 2.89
CA ALA A 157 -4.74 5.42 2.88
C ALA A 157 -4.36 6.86 2.48
N SER A 158 -5.06 7.43 1.49
CA SER A 158 -4.83 8.79 1.01
C SER A 158 -5.30 9.82 2.03
N ALA A 159 -6.44 9.60 2.70
CA ALA A 159 -6.93 10.48 3.75
C ALA A 159 -5.99 10.48 4.97
N THR A 160 -5.53 9.31 5.41
CA THR A 160 -4.53 9.18 6.47
C THR A 160 -3.22 9.86 6.09
N SER A 161 -2.72 9.60 4.87
CA SER A 161 -1.51 10.26 4.33
C SER A 161 -1.66 11.78 4.28
N ALA A 162 -2.80 12.28 3.79
CA ALA A 162 -3.05 13.71 3.68
C ALA A 162 -3.07 14.37 5.06
N ALA A 163 -3.78 13.78 6.03
CA ALA A 163 -3.86 14.31 7.39
C ALA A 163 -2.46 14.42 8.02
N ILE A 164 -1.62 13.39 7.89
CA ILE A 164 -0.25 13.39 8.40
C ILE A 164 0.62 14.39 7.61
N ALA A 165 0.49 14.44 6.28
CA ALA A 165 1.26 15.35 5.45
C ALA A 165 1.02 16.82 5.81
N PHE A 166 -0.24 17.21 6.00
CA PHE A 166 -0.62 18.56 6.41
C PHE A 166 -0.20 18.84 7.85
N ALA A 167 -0.41 17.91 8.78
CA ALA A 167 0.08 18.08 10.16
C ALA A 167 1.61 18.28 10.20
N ALA A 168 2.35 17.52 9.40
CA ALA A 168 3.79 17.64 9.29
C ALA A 168 4.22 18.97 8.65
N TYR A 169 3.54 19.41 7.59
CA TYR A 169 3.82 20.67 6.91
C TYR A 169 3.55 21.90 7.80
N GLU A 170 2.44 21.89 8.56
CA GLU A 170 2.02 23.04 9.37
C GLU A 170 2.73 23.13 10.73
N TYR A 171 2.93 22.00 11.41
CA TYR A 171 3.29 22.02 12.84
C TYR A 171 4.66 21.44 13.17
N LEU A 172 5.16 20.49 12.37
CA LEU A 172 6.29 19.64 12.78
C LEU A 172 7.56 19.90 11.96
N GLY A 173 7.38 20.39 10.73
CA GLY A 173 8.44 20.45 9.72
C GLY A 173 9.12 19.09 9.53
N LEU A 174 10.30 19.09 8.92
CA LEU A 174 11.13 17.88 8.81
C LEU A 174 11.85 17.54 10.12
N SER A 175 11.71 18.38 11.17
CA SER A 175 12.38 18.19 12.45
C SER A 175 11.86 16.97 13.23
N MET A 176 10.60 16.58 12.99
CA MET A 176 10.01 15.33 13.51
C MET A 176 10.81 14.10 13.10
N LEU A 177 11.39 14.10 11.90
CA LEU A 177 12.21 12.99 11.39
C LEU A 177 13.53 12.85 12.16
N ARG A 178 13.95 13.89 12.89
CA ARG A 178 15.23 13.94 13.62
C ARG A 178 15.12 13.60 15.11
N ARG A 179 13.93 13.61 15.72
CA ARG A 179 13.78 13.58 17.20
C ARG A 179 13.41 12.23 17.83
N GLY A 180 13.26 11.17 17.04
CA GLY A 180 12.95 9.83 17.55
C GLY A 180 11.95 9.16 16.64
N TRP A 181 12.45 8.50 15.60
CA TRP A 181 11.59 7.89 14.60
C TRP A 181 11.40 6.41 14.92
N ILE A 182 10.15 5.97 14.97
CA ILE A 182 9.78 4.56 14.93
C ILE A 182 10.41 3.95 13.67
N ASN A 183 11.12 2.83 13.82
CA ASN A 183 11.66 2.13 12.68
C ASN A 183 10.53 1.40 11.95
N PHE A 184 9.96 2.08 10.95
CA PHE A 184 8.85 1.58 10.14
C PHE A 184 9.20 0.29 9.39
N ASP A 185 10.47 0.02 9.08
CA ASP A 185 10.87 -1.21 8.40
C ASP A 185 10.57 -2.45 9.25
N TRP A 186 10.76 -2.37 10.58
CA TRP A 186 10.44 -3.47 11.49
C TRP A 186 8.94 -3.72 11.58
N ILE A 187 8.17 -2.65 11.73
CA ILE A 187 6.70 -2.73 11.78
C ILE A 187 6.18 -3.30 10.45
N TRP A 188 6.74 -2.85 9.33
CA TRP A 188 6.36 -3.29 8.00
C TRP A 188 6.69 -4.76 7.78
N SER A 189 7.91 -5.18 8.10
CA SER A 189 8.34 -6.57 8.00
C SER A 189 7.51 -7.47 8.89
N GLY A 190 7.16 -7.01 10.10
CA GLY A 190 6.23 -7.70 11.00
C GLY A 190 4.85 -7.86 10.38
N ALA A 191 4.29 -6.81 9.77
CA ALA A 191 2.98 -6.87 9.13
C ALA A 191 2.96 -7.81 7.90
N LEU A 192 4.01 -7.78 7.08
CA LEU A 192 4.21 -8.74 5.98
C LEU A 192 4.26 -10.17 6.51
N ALA A 193 5.07 -10.41 7.55
CA ALA A 193 5.22 -11.74 8.14
C ALA A 193 3.92 -12.25 8.78
N LEU A 194 3.21 -11.41 9.53
CA LEU A 194 1.92 -11.73 10.13
C LEU A 194 0.86 -12.06 9.07
N THR A 195 0.80 -11.25 8.01
CA THR A 195 -0.16 -11.47 6.93
C THR A 195 0.16 -12.74 6.16
N GLY A 196 1.44 -12.99 5.89
CA GLY A 196 1.90 -14.22 5.25
C GLY A 196 1.62 -15.46 6.10
N ALA A 197 1.92 -15.41 7.40
CA ALA A 197 1.62 -16.50 8.34
C ALA A 197 0.10 -16.75 8.45
N ALA A 198 -0.71 -15.70 8.49
CA ALA A 198 -2.17 -15.82 8.52
C ALA A 198 -2.69 -16.51 7.24
N LEU A 199 -2.15 -16.18 6.06
CA LEU A 199 -2.53 -16.87 4.82
C LEU A 199 -2.19 -18.35 4.85
N LEU A 200 -1.02 -18.73 5.38
CA LEU A 200 -0.63 -20.13 5.51
C LEU A 200 -1.50 -20.88 6.53
N ALA A 201 -1.81 -20.25 7.67
CA ALA A 201 -2.63 -20.86 8.71
C ALA A 201 -4.10 -21.04 8.29
N LEU A 202 -4.59 -20.16 7.41
CA LEU A 202 -5.96 -20.20 6.89
C LEU A 202 -6.07 -20.94 5.56
N ALA A 203 -4.97 -21.54 5.06
CA ALA A 203 -4.88 -22.15 3.73
C ALA A 203 -5.92 -23.23 3.50
#